data_AF-Q156E9-F1
#
_entry.id   AF-Q156E9-F1
#
_cell.length_a   1.000
_cell.length_b   1.000
_cell.length_c   1.000
_cell.angle_alpha   90.00
_cell.angle_beta   90.00
_cell.angle_gamma   90.00
#
_symmetry.space_group_name_H-M   'P 1'
#
loop_
_entity.id
_entity.type
_entity.pdbx_description
1 polymer ?
#
loop_
_entity_poly.entity_id
_entity_poly.type
_entity_poly.pdbx_seq_one_letter_code
_entity_poly.pdbx_strand_id
1 'polypeptide(L)'
;FHSGNFRELYQLLEQHKFGRDSHAKLQALWLEAHYQEAEKLRGRPLGPVDKYRVRKKFPLPRTIWDGEQKTHCFKERTRHLLREWYLQDPYPNPSKKRELALATGLTPTQVGNWFKNR
;
A
#
# COMPACT_ATOMS: atom_id res chain seq x y z
N PHE A 1 -17.60 16.32 -5.44
CA PHE A 1 -17.71 14.85 -5.25
C PHE A 1 -19.08 14.31 -5.66
N HIS A 2 -20.19 14.66 -4.97
CA HIS A 2 -21.53 14.12 -5.29
C HIS A 2 -22.04 14.43 -6.72
N SER A 3 -21.54 15.51 -7.34
CA SER A 3 -21.82 15.86 -8.74
C SER A 3 -21.02 15.05 -9.77
N GLY A 4 -20.15 14.13 -9.34
CA GLY A 4 -19.25 13.39 -10.23
C GLY A 4 -18.11 14.22 -10.83
N ASN A 5 -18.00 15.51 -10.51
CA ASN A 5 -16.89 16.35 -10.95
C ASN A 5 -15.63 16.08 -10.10
N PHE A 6 -14.90 15.00 -10.42
CA PHE A 6 -13.70 14.63 -9.68
C PHE A 6 -12.49 15.51 -9.99
N ARG A 7 -12.41 16.07 -11.20
CA ARG A 7 -11.30 16.95 -11.59
C ARG A 7 -11.19 18.18 -10.68
N GLU A 8 -12.32 18.82 -10.42
CA GLU A 8 -12.40 19.97 -9.51
C GLU A 8 -12.07 19.58 -8.07
N LEU A 9 -12.54 18.40 -7.62
CA LEU A 9 -12.17 17.85 -6.31
C LEU A 9 -10.65 17.69 -6.19
N TYR A 10 -9.99 17.09 -7.18
CA TYR A 10 -8.54 16.89 -7.14
C TYR A 10 -7.81 18.23 -7.08
N GLN A 11 -8.19 19.20 -7.91
CA GLN A 11 -7.60 20.54 -7.90
C GLN A 11 -7.73 21.23 -6.54
N LEU A 12 -8.92 21.20 -5.93
CA LEU A 12 -9.15 21.79 -4.60
C LEU A 12 -8.29 21.11 -3.53
N LEU A 13 -8.24 19.78 -3.56
CA LEU A 13 -7.47 19.00 -2.60
C LEU A 13 -5.97 19.21 -2.77
N GLU A 14 -5.44 19.42 -3.97
CA GLU A 14 -4.02 19.63 -4.22
C GLU A 14 -3.54 21.06 -3.93
N GLN A 15 -4.42 22.07 -4.06
CA GLN A 15 -4.02 23.48 -3.98
C GLN A 15 -4.20 24.11 -2.61
N HIS A 16 -5.16 23.63 -1.81
CA HIS A 16 -5.48 24.23 -0.51
C HIS A 16 -5.02 23.34 0.64
N LYS A 17 -4.42 23.95 1.67
CA LYS A 17 -4.13 23.24 2.92
C LYS A 17 -5.39 23.20 3.79
N PHE A 18 -5.66 22.04 4.37
CA PHE A 18 -6.80 21.83 5.24
C PHE A 18 -6.35 21.56 6.68
N GLY A 19 -7.22 21.85 7.65
CA GLY A 19 -7.00 21.49 9.05
C GLY A 19 -6.93 19.97 9.25
N ARG A 20 -6.15 19.50 10.22
CA ARG A 20 -5.93 18.06 10.47
C ARG A 20 -7.23 17.29 10.71
N ASP A 21 -8.20 17.93 11.36
CA ASP A 21 -9.50 17.31 11.69
C ASP A 21 -10.29 16.90 10.43
N SER A 22 -10.06 17.58 9.31
CA SER A 22 -10.73 17.24 8.04
C SER A 22 -9.94 16.27 7.17
N HIS A 23 -8.65 16.02 7.46
CA HIS A 23 -7.78 15.18 6.63
C HIS A 23 -8.37 13.80 6.38
N ALA A 24 -8.85 13.11 7.42
CA ALA A 24 -9.41 11.77 7.29
C ALA A 24 -10.59 11.72 6.28
N LYS A 25 -11.47 12.73 6.32
CA LYS A 25 -12.61 12.84 5.40
C LYS A 25 -12.15 13.16 3.98
N LEU A 26 -11.19 14.07 3.81
CA LEU A 26 -10.70 14.46 2.48
C LEU A 26 -9.88 13.35 1.82
N GLN A 27 -9.09 12.60 2.59
CA GLN A 27 -8.38 11.41 2.12
C GLN A 27 -9.36 10.33 1.65
N ALA A 28 -10.46 10.11 2.38
CA ALA A 28 -11.49 9.18 1.95
C ALA A 28 -12.12 9.60 0.60
N LEU A 29 -12.45 10.89 0.45
CA LEU A 29 -13.00 11.42 -0.80
C LEU A 29 -12.03 11.29 -1.99
N TRP A 30 -10.74 11.56 -1.77
CA TRP A 30 -9.69 11.39 -2.78
C TRP A 30 -9.63 9.93 -3.28
N LEU A 31 -9.58 8.98 -2.34
CA LEU A 31 -9.49 7.57 -2.66
C LEU A 31 -10.75 7.06 -3.34
N GLU A 32 -11.92 7.43 -2.83
CA GLU A 32 -13.20 7.00 -3.39
C GLU A 32 -13.41 7.53 -4.81
N ALA A 33 -13.07 8.79 -5.07
CA ALA A 33 -13.15 9.38 -6.40
C ALA A 33 -12.29 8.60 -7.42
N HIS A 34 -11.02 8.34 -7.07
CA HIS A 34 -10.13 7.56 -7.92
C HIS A 34 -10.57 6.10 -8.09
N TYR A 35 -11.18 5.49 -7.07
CA TYR A 35 -11.75 4.15 -7.20
C TYR A 35 -12.93 4.15 -8.16
N GLN A 36 -13.87 5.09 -8.02
CA GLN A 36 -15.03 5.18 -8.92
C GLN A 36 -14.62 5.40 -10.38
N GLU A 37 -13.65 6.28 -10.65
CA GLU A 37 -13.13 6.46 -12.02
C GLU A 37 -12.48 5.19 -12.57
N ALA A 38 -11.70 4.49 -11.74
CA ALA A 38 -11.04 3.25 -12.16
C ALA A 38 -12.03 2.08 -12.34
N GLU A 39 -13.10 2.00 -11.54
CA GLU A 39 -14.20 1.03 -11.73
C GLU A 39 -14.95 1.31 -13.03
N LYS A 40 -15.29 2.58 -13.27
CA LYS A 40 -15.95 3.00 -14.51
C LYS A 40 -15.13 2.67 -15.75
N LEU A 41 -13.81 2.93 -15.71
CA LEU A 41 -12.91 2.61 -16.81
C LEU A 41 -12.77 1.10 -17.04
N ARG A 42 -12.84 0.30 -15.98
CA ARG A 42 -12.67 -1.17 -16.05
C ARG A 42 -13.97 -1.93 -16.33
N GLY A 43 -15.12 -1.29 -16.14
CA GLY A 43 -16.44 -1.93 -16.26
C GLY A 43 -16.71 -3.01 -15.21
N ARG A 44 -15.94 -3.06 -14.10
CA ARG A 44 -16.11 -4.03 -13.01
C ARG A 44 -15.61 -3.48 -11.67
N PRO A 45 -16.10 -4.01 -10.53
CA PRO A 45 -15.63 -3.61 -9.20
C PRO A 45 -14.12 -3.86 -9.00
N LEU A 46 -13.45 -2.99 -8.25
CA LEU A 46 -12.02 -3.17 -7.94
C LEU A 46 -11.81 -4.18 -6.82
N GLY A 47 -10.97 -5.18 -7.10
CA GLY A 47 -10.40 -6.02 -6.06
C GLY A 47 -9.31 -5.31 -5.25
N PRO A 48 -8.84 -5.93 -4.14
CA PRO A 48 -7.80 -5.34 -3.28
C PRO A 48 -6.52 -4.94 -4.01
N VAL A 49 -6.10 -5.76 -4.99
CA VAL A 49 -4.89 -5.51 -5.80
C VAL A 49 -5.05 -4.29 -6.69
N ASP A 50 -6.24 -4.11 -7.28
CA ASP A 50 -6.50 -2.96 -8.13
C ASP A 50 -6.62 -1.68 -7.30
N LYS A 51 -7.27 -1.73 -6.14
CA LYS A 51 -7.28 -0.60 -5.18
C LYS A 51 -5.86 -0.22 -4.72
N TYR A 52 -4.98 -1.20 -4.52
CA TYR A 52 -3.56 -0.95 -4.26
C TYR A 52 -2.87 -0.23 -5.42
N ARG A 53 -3.07 -0.69 -6.66
CA ARG A 53 -2.51 -0.04 -7.86
C ARG A 53 -2.98 1.41 -7.99
N VAL A 54 -4.26 1.68 -7.73
CA VAL A 54 -4.81 3.04 -7.75
C VAL A 54 -4.15 3.92 -6.70
N ARG A 55 -4.05 3.48 -5.44
CA ARG A 55 -3.33 4.23 -4.38
C ARG A 55 -1.88 4.53 -4.72
N LYS A 56 -1.21 3.58 -5.37
CA LYS A 56 0.19 3.75 -5.78
C LYS A 56 0.32 4.76 -6.93
N LYS A 57 -0.63 4.75 -7.88
CA LYS A 57 -0.65 5.68 -9.02
C LYS A 57 -1.04 7.10 -8.61
N PHE A 58 -1.94 7.22 -7.64
CA PHE A 58 -2.49 8.49 -7.16
C PHE A 58 -2.31 8.61 -5.65
N PRO A 59 -1.09 8.91 -5.18
CA PRO A 59 -0.82 9.09 -3.75
C PRO A 59 -1.60 10.29 -3.20
N LEU A 60 -1.83 10.30 -1.88
CA LEU A 60 -2.49 11.43 -1.22
C LEU A 60 -1.65 12.71 -1.37
N PRO A 61 -2.27 13.86 -1.69
CA PRO A 61 -1.53 15.11 -1.79
C PRO A 61 -1.10 15.63 -0.41
N ARG A 62 0.04 16.32 -0.37
CA ARG A 62 0.69 16.81 0.88
C ARG A 62 -0.15 17.83 1.67
N THR A 63 -1.17 18.36 1.04
CA THR A 63 -2.16 19.30 1.59
C THR A 63 -3.16 18.66 2.55
N ILE A 64 -3.40 17.36 2.41
CA ILE A 64 -4.30 16.55 3.25
C ILE A 64 -3.60 15.33 3.85
N TRP A 65 -2.27 15.26 3.74
CA TRP A 65 -1.45 14.18 4.27
C TRP A 65 -0.05 14.70 4.61
N ASP A 66 0.43 14.37 5.81
CA ASP A 66 1.73 14.78 6.35
C ASP A 66 2.92 14.00 5.79
N GLY A 67 2.66 12.93 5.04
CA GLY A 67 3.70 12.13 4.40
C GLY A 67 4.32 11.07 5.32
N GLU A 68 3.74 10.80 6.49
CA GLU A 68 4.16 9.66 7.31
C GLU A 68 3.84 8.35 6.59
N GLN A 69 4.82 7.85 5.84
CA GLN A 69 4.78 6.53 5.26
C GLN A 69 4.98 5.51 6.38
N LYS A 70 3.98 4.64 6.61
CA LYS A 70 4.28 3.37 7.27
C LYS A 70 5.22 2.60 6.36
N THR A 71 6.50 2.54 6.71
CA THR A 71 7.46 1.71 5.99
C THR A 71 7.01 0.26 6.16
N HIS A 72 6.40 -0.29 5.12
CA HIS A 72 6.04 -1.72 5.06
C HIS A 72 7.27 -2.62 4.83
N CYS A 73 8.47 -2.04 4.79
CA CYS A 73 9.72 -2.78 4.77
C CYS A 73 10.02 -3.34 6.15
N PHE A 74 10.47 -4.59 6.19
CA PHE A 74 11.03 -5.16 7.41
C PHE A 74 12.29 -4.38 7.84
N LYS A 75 12.62 -4.45 9.14
CA LYS A 75 13.87 -3.87 9.69
C LYS A 75 15.08 -4.40 8.91
N GLU A 76 16.14 -3.60 8.79
CA GLU A 76 17.34 -3.98 8.02
C GLU A 76 17.89 -5.33 8.46
N ARG A 77 17.99 -5.57 9.77
CA ARG A 77 18.42 -6.86 10.34
C ARG A 77 17.59 -8.04 9.81
N THR A 78 16.28 -7.88 9.78
CA THR A 78 15.35 -8.89 9.27
C THR A 78 15.53 -9.11 7.76
N ARG A 79 15.70 -8.03 7.00
CA ARG A 79 15.94 -8.10 5.54
C ARG A 79 17.26 -8.76 5.21
N HIS A 80 18.31 -8.46 5.96
CA HIS A 80 19.62 -9.06 5.79
C HIS A 80 19.55 -10.57 6.01
N LEU A 81 18.95 -11.02 7.13
CA LEU A 81 18.80 -12.45 7.43
C LEU A 81 18.02 -13.20 6.34
N LEU A 82 16.93 -12.62 5.83
CA LEU A 82 16.16 -13.23 4.73
C LEU A 82 16.96 -13.30 3.42
N ARG A 83 17.78 -12.28 3.12
CA ARG A 83 18.66 -12.26 1.93
C ARG A 83 19.75 -13.32 2.00
N GLU A 84 20.42 -13.45 3.14
CA GLU A 84 21.45 -14.49 3.35
C GLU A 84 20.87 -15.88 3.08
N TRP A 85 19.68 -16.16 3.63
CA TRP A 85 18.99 -17.42 3.37
C TRP A 85 18.55 -17.61 1.93
N TYR A 86 18.08 -16.55 1.27
CA TYR A 86 17.67 -16.61 -0.13
C TYR A 86 18.81 -17.00 -1.07
N LEU A 87 20.04 -16.55 -0.79
CA LEU A 87 21.22 -16.93 -1.57
C LEU A 87 21.56 -18.42 -1.45
N GLN A 88 21.20 -19.05 -0.34
CA GLN A 88 21.42 -20.47 -0.08
C GLN A 88 20.30 -21.34 -0.66
N ASP A 89 19.04 -20.96 -0.40
CA ASP A 89 17.84 -21.67 -0.85
C ASP A 89 16.71 -20.68 -1.16
N PRO A 90 16.48 -20.36 -2.45
CA PRO A 90 15.39 -19.49 -2.88
C PRO A 90 13.98 -20.08 -2.68
N TYR A 91 13.86 -21.39 -2.46
CA TYR A 91 12.59 -22.10 -2.40
C TYR A 91 12.43 -22.89 -1.09
N PRO A 92 12.45 -22.23 0.08
CA PRO A 92 12.41 -22.93 1.35
C PRO A 92 11.08 -23.69 1.51
N ASN A 93 11.21 -24.94 1.98
CA ASN A 93 10.08 -25.79 2.31
C ASN A 93 9.26 -25.22 3.50
N PRO A 94 8.04 -25.73 3.78
CA PRO A 94 7.19 -25.20 4.83
C PRO A 94 7.82 -25.20 6.23
N SER A 95 8.65 -26.21 6.56
CA SER A 95 9.36 -26.26 7.84
C SER A 95 10.37 -25.13 7.94
N LYS A 96 11.16 -24.93 6.88
CA LYS A 96 12.17 -23.88 6.82
C LYS A 96 11.57 -22.48 6.89
N LYS A 97 10.41 -22.27 6.26
CA LYS A 97 9.65 -21.01 6.38
C LYS A 97 9.21 -20.71 7.83
N ARG A 98 8.85 -21.73 8.62
CA ARG A 98 8.50 -21.55 10.04
C ARG A 98 9.73 -21.20 10.88
N GLU A 99 10.86 -21.87 10.63
CA GLU A 99 12.13 -21.56 11.29
C GLU A 99 12.56 -20.11 11.02
N LEU A 100 12.51 -19.68 9.75
CA LEU A 100 12.80 -18.30 9.37
C LEU A 100 11.85 -17.30 10.02
N ALA A 101 10.55 -17.61 10.08
CA ALA A 101 9.56 -16.79 10.78
C ALA A 101 9.91 -16.59 12.25
N LEU A 102 10.29 -17.65 12.96
CA LEU A 102 10.74 -17.58 14.35
C LEU A 102 12.01 -16.73 14.50
N ALA A 103 13.01 -16.94 13.64
CA ALA A 103 14.27 -16.20 13.68
C ALA A 103 14.12 -14.71 13.33
N THR A 104 13.14 -14.37 12.49
CA THR A 104 12.92 -13.00 11.99
C THR A 104 11.87 -12.23 12.78
N GLY A 105 11.08 -12.90 13.62
CA GLY A 105 9.90 -12.34 14.27
C GLY A 105 8.75 -12.04 13.29
N LEU A 106 8.78 -12.63 12.09
CA LEU A 106 7.74 -12.50 11.08
C LEU A 106 6.76 -13.67 11.14
N THR A 107 5.60 -13.54 10.51
CA THR A 107 4.72 -14.69 10.30
C THR A 107 5.22 -15.56 9.14
N PRO A 108 4.93 -16.87 9.13
CA PRO A 108 5.28 -17.74 8.01
C PRO A 108 4.74 -17.24 6.66
N THR A 109 3.58 -16.57 6.67
CA THR A 109 3.00 -15.92 5.48
C THR A 109 3.83 -14.73 5.02
N GLN A 110 4.32 -13.88 5.93
CA GLN A 110 5.20 -12.76 5.59
C GLN A 110 6.52 -13.24 4.98
N VAL A 111 7.14 -14.26 5.56
CA VAL A 111 8.34 -14.91 5.01
C VAL A 111 8.02 -15.49 3.63
N GLY A 112 6.94 -16.27 3.49
CA GLY A 112 6.53 -16.85 2.22
C GLY A 112 6.28 -15.79 1.14
N ASN A 113 5.65 -14.67 1.48
CA ASN A 113 5.44 -13.56 0.56
C ASN A 113 6.73 -12.83 0.21
N TRP A 114 7.68 -12.72 1.13
CA TRP A 114 8.98 -12.11 0.85
C TRP A 114 9.77 -12.94 -0.18
N PHE A 115 9.84 -14.26 0.00
CA PHE A 115 10.51 -15.16 -0.95
C PHE A 115 9.80 -15.20 -2.32
N LYS A 116 8.46 -15.10 -2.36
CA LYS A 116 7.70 -15.04 -3.63
C LYS A 116 7.89 -13.74 -4.42
N ASN A 117 8.17 -12.64 -3.73
CA ASN A 117 8.31 -11.31 -4.34
C ASN A 117 9.77 -10.90 -4.55
N ARG A 118 10.72 -11.79 -4.25
CA ARG A 118 12.15 -11.56 -4.43
C ARG A 118 12.64 -12.25 -5.68
#